data_AF-A0A0D0M4X6-F1
#
_entry.id   AF-A0A0D0M4X6-F1
#
_cell.length_a   1.000
_cell.length_b   1.000
_cell.length_c   1.000
_cell.angle_alpha   90.00
_cell.angle_beta   90.00
_cell.angle_gamma   90.00
#
_symmetry.space_group_name_H-M   'P 1'
#
loop_
_entity.id
_entity.type
_entity.pdbx_description
1 polymer ?
#
loop_
_entity_poly.entity_id
_entity_poly.type
_entity_poly.pdbx_seq_one_letter_code
_entity_poly.pdbx_strand_id
1 'polypeptide(L)'
;MTLWSVSMVFAAGLTVLMASAGFNRPSWSRSYTTAWRYWTAVAAHAGLYLLLFMLCYGVLLRIMGVDAPRGSGARTLVLWLALALVACLRAVVPLSRRLRERLHRMAGIPQQALSLAKFIAEMPFEARSDIRAQARDMLRMRGIDADRDWLPLAQPLHQQMRKAAELFIQLRAWDQERSLGRYTREVTHELYRLRQRFDRLSFRVSRTLASIEQLGEIKVIASDHGIDDNKDLDDRLRHLVSDMISDVCEDIGLFYRDASVLAARGVLATNLRQAGRNAAFERMGFTACASEPDNLSRAFGYAALLMLAGLWIFFVVLPPDDGAGLSVGQRIAVILVIVMGTLAIAILPKFYFGFASGGLHRRTPPAFVVAAGACALGFSVLVNLAAGALVYGGTAGALQRLAEAAPTLPSTFLTGALVAWLTQDHRWAAVDDVRARRGLDAALFGAAWLLSAVVSRGFTADTLAEFWNWRTLAAVGAGLVLGAAMGAVIPELARRRRTPAACEAAPASGEPAALNPPAPRISAYELTLSDRVLAPVPAPQEAKASALVR
;
A
#
# COMPACT_ATOMS: atom_id res chain seq x y z
N MET A 1 -20.00 -10.50 34.30
CA MET A 1 -19.03 -9.44 33.94
C MET A 1 -19.03 -8.40 35.03
N THR A 2 -17.87 -7.98 35.55
CA THR A 2 -17.81 -6.93 36.57
C THR A 2 -17.93 -5.55 35.94
N LEU A 3 -18.45 -4.56 36.67
CA LEU A 3 -18.57 -3.15 36.24
C LEU A 3 -17.24 -2.58 35.70
N TRP A 4 -16.12 -3.01 36.28
CA TRP A 4 -14.78 -2.66 35.84
C TRP A 4 -14.46 -3.20 34.44
N SER A 5 -14.78 -4.46 34.13
CA SER A 5 -14.57 -5.02 32.80
C SER A 5 -15.38 -4.27 31.74
N VAL A 6 -16.63 -3.91 32.05
CA VAL A 6 -17.47 -3.09 31.16
C VAL A 6 -16.85 -1.72 30.93
N SER A 7 -16.39 -1.05 31.99
CA SER A 7 -15.76 0.27 31.91
C SER A 7 -14.46 0.25 31.09
N MET A 8 -13.63 -0.79 31.29
CA MET A 8 -12.38 -1.00 30.54
C MET A 8 -12.65 -1.18 29.04
N VAL A 9 -13.61 -2.04 28.68
CA VAL A 9 -14.00 -2.27 27.30
C VAL A 9 -14.55 -0.99 26.67
N PHE A 10 -15.35 -0.23 27.40
CA PHE A 10 -15.91 1.03 26.92
C PHE A 10 -14.84 2.11 26.70
N ALA A 11 -13.90 2.29 27.64
CA ALA A 11 -12.79 3.22 27.51
C ALA A 11 -11.85 2.85 26.35
N ALA A 12 -11.57 1.55 26.18
CA ALA A 12 -10.82 1.05 25.02
C ALA A 12 -11.58 1.31 23.71
N GLY A 13 -12.90 1.07 23.67
CA GLY A 13 -13.76 1.35 22.52
C GLY A 13 -13.76 2.82 22.13
N LEU A 14 -13.89 3.74 23.10
CA LEU A 14 -13.78 5.18 22.87
C LEU A 14 -12.40 5.58 22.35
N THR A 15 -11.33 4.99 22.88
CA THR A 15 -9.96 5.24 22.41
C THR A 15 -9.80 4.85 20.94
N VAL A 16 -10.33 3.68 20.54
CA VAL A 16 -10.32 3.21 19.13
C VAL A 16 -11.17 4.14 18.25
N LEU A 17 -12.35 4.55 18.71
CA LEU A 17 -13.21 5.49 17.99
C LEU A 17 -12.50 6.83 17.77
N MET A 18 -11.89 7.40 18.80
CA MET A 18 -11.10 8.63 18.70
C MET A 18 -9.94 8.48 17.72
N ALA A 19 -9.15 7.39 17.84
CA ALA A 19 -8.04 7.11 16.94
C ALA A 19 -8.51 7.03 15.48
N SER A 20 -9.53 6.22 15.19
CA SER A 20 -10.08 6.07 13.83
C SER A 20 -10.62 7.38 13.27
N ALA A 21 -11.36 8.17 14.06
CA ALA A 21 -11.85 9.49 13.66
C ALA A 21 -10.71 10.48 13.38
N GLY A 22 -9.57 10.36 14.08
CA GLY A 22 -8.39 11.21 13.85
C GLY A 22 -7.57 10.84 12.64
N PHE A 23 -7.48 9.54 12.36
CA PHE A 23 -6.83 9.02 11.17
C PHE A 23 -7.57 9.45 9.90
N ASN A 24 -8.91 9.45 9.95
CA ASN A 24 -9.80 9.81 8.85
C ASN A 24 -9.95 11.33 8.64
N ARG A 25 -9.09 12.15 9.27
CA ARG A 25 -8.98 13.58 8.99
C ARG A 25 -7.66 13.82 8.28
N PRO A 26 -7.65 14.11 6.97
CA PRO A 26 -8.81 14.37 6.10
C PRO A 26 -9.52 13.10 5.59
N SER A 27 -10.82 13.24 5.25
CA SER A 27 -11.71 12.14 4.85
C SER A 27 -11.27 11.45 3.57
N TRP A 28 -10.55 12.15 2.70
CA TRP A 28 -10.08 11.62 1.42
C TRP A 28 -8.97 10.56 1.54
N SER A 29 -8.36 10.38 2.72
CA SER A 29 -7.23 9.47 2.95
C SER A 29 -7.47 8.04 2.44
N ARG A 30 -8.71 7.56 2.52
CA ARG A 30 -9.11 6.24 2.00
C ARG A 30 -8.95 6.11 0.48
N SER A 31 -9.27 7.15 -0.28
CA SER A 31 -9.24 7.11 -1.76
C SER A 31 -7.82 7.07 -2.33
N TYR A 32 -6.80 7.39 -1.54
CA TYR A 32 -5.42 7.47 -1.99
C TYR A 32 -4.62 6.18 -1.87
N THR A 33 -5.17 5.13 -1.26
CA THR A 33 -4.47 3.87 -1.04
C THR A 33 -5.41 2.68 -1.18
N THR A 34 -4.85 1.48 -1.12
CA THR A 34 -5.65 0.25 -1.13
C THR A 34 -6.35 0.05 0.20
N ALA A 35 -7.54 -0.56 0.17
CA ALA A 35 -8.31 -0.79 1.39
C ALA A 35 -7.53 -1.58 2.46
N TRP A 36 -6.74 -2.58 2.07
CA TRP A 36 -5.90 -3.31 3.02
C TRP A 36 -4.89 -2.39 3.70
N ARG A 37 -4.09 -1.63 2.93
CA ARG A 37 -3.08 -0.71 3.49
C ARG A 37 -3.73 0.34 4.40
N TYR A 38 -4.88 0.86 3.98
CA TYR A 38 -5.68 1.79 4.78
C TYR A 38 -6.09 1.16 6.12
N TRP A 39 -6.77 0.02 6.11
CA TRP A 39 -7.26 -0.63 7.34
C TRP A 39 -6.12 -1.08 8.24
N THR A 40 -4.99 -1.55 7.69
CA THR A 40 -3.80 -1.87 8.50
C THR A 40 -3.23 -0.63 9.17
N ALA A 41 -3.22 0.52 8.50
CA ALA A 41 -2.72 1.76 9.07
C ALA A 41 -3.68 2.35 10.11
N VAL A 42 -4.99 2.25 9.88
CA VAL A 42 -6.02 2.59 10.88
C VAL A 42 -5.89 1.69 12.10
N ALA A 43 -5.73 0.38 11.92
CA ALA A 43 -5.55 -0.57 13.00
C ALA A 43 -4.26 -0.32 13.78
N ALA A 44 -3.14 -0.04 13.09
CA ALA A 44 -1.88 0.34 13.72
C ALA A 44 -2.02 1.65 14.51
N HIS A 45 -2.75 2.63 13.97
CA HIS A 45 -3.03 3.88 14.66
C HIS A 45 -3.88 3.65 15.93
N ALA A 46 -4.95 2.87 15.82
CA ALA A 46 -5.79 2.49 16.95
C ALA A 46 -5.02 1.70 18.01
N GLY A 47 -4.18 0.74 17.58
CA GLY A 47 -3.31 -0.03 18.46
C GLY A 47 -2.31 0.85 19.21
N LEU A 48 -1.70 1.84 18.55
CA LEU A 48 -0.80 2.77 19.22
C LEU A 48 -1.52 3.66 20.24
N TYR A 49 -2.75 4.09 19.95
CA TYR A 49 -3.57 4.82 20.91
C TYR A 49 -4.00 3.96 22.10
N LEU A 50 -4.31 2.67 21.87
CA LEU A 50 -4.56 1.71 22.95
C LEU A 50 -3.31 1.50 23.80
N LEU A 51 -2.12 1.38 23.19
CA LEU A 51 -0.86 1.29 23.92
C LEU A 51 -0.60 2.55 24.76
N LEU A 52 -0.85 3.73 24.18
CA LEU A 52 -0.74 5.00 24.91
C LEU A 52 -1.73 5.05 26.09
N PHE A 53 -2.97 4.63 25.87
CA PHE A 53 -3.97 4.52 26.93
C PHE A 53 -3.55 3.57 28.06
N MET A 54 -3.06 2.38 27.71
CA MET A 54 -2.53 1.42 28.70
C MET A 54 -1.33 1.98 29.45
N LEU A 55 -0.44 2.71 28.77
CA LEU A 55 0.70 3.38 29.38
C LEU A 55 0.24 4.46 30.37
N CYS A 56 -0.65 5.35 29.96
CA CYS A 56 -1.24 6.39 30.81
C CYS A 56 -1.94 5.77 32.03
N TYR A 57 -2.70 4.71 31.83
CA TYR A 57 -3.37 3.97 32.90
C TYR A 57 -2.37 3.37 33.89
N GLY A 58 -1.33 2.67 33.41
CA GLY A 58 -0.29 2.08 34.26
C GLY A 58 0.52 3.12 35.04
N VAL A 59 0.87 4.24 34.40
CA VAL A 59 1.57 5.35 35.06
C VAL A 59 0.69 5.99 36.13
N LEU A 60 -0.59 6.25 35.84
CA LEU A 60 -1.51 6.83 36.82
C LEU A 60 -1.77 5.88 38.00
N LEU A 61 -1.91 4.58 37.76
CA LEU A 61 -2.01 3.59 38.84
C LEU A 61 -0.80 3.65 39.77
N ARG A 62 0.41 3.79 39.20
CA ARG A 62 1.65 3.88 39.98
C ARG A 62 1.76 5.20 40.75
N ILE A 63 1.42 6.32 40.13
CA ILE A 63 1.46 7.65 40.77
C ILE A 63 0.45 7.73 41.92
N MET A 64 -0.74 7.18 41.73
CA MET A 64 -1.82 7.25 42.72
C MET A 64 -1.72 6.16 43.80
N GLY A 65 -0.73 5.26 43.73
CA GLY A 65 -0.53 4.19 44.71
C GLY A 65 -1.75 3.27 44.88
N VAL A 66 -2.53 3.06 43.81
CA VAL A 66 -3.82 2.35 43.90
C VAL A 66 -3.60 0.83 43.88
N ASP A 67 -3.27 0.27 45.04
CA ASP A 67 -3.22 -1.19 45.28
C ASP A 67 -4.60 -1.79 45.56
N ALA A 68 -5.68 -1.06 45.28
CA ALA A 68 -7.05 -1.50 45.52
C ALA A 68 -7.43 -2.73 44.67
N PRO A 69 -8.31 -3.63 45.15
CA PRO A 69 -8.76 -4.80 44.40
C PRO A 69 -9.43 -4.45 43.06
N ARG A 70 -9.38 -5.38 42.09
CA ARG A 70 -10.06 -5.24 40.78
C ARG A 70 -11.56 -4.97 41.03
N GLY A 71 -12.06 -3.84 40.54
CA GLY A 71 -13.46 -3.44 40.74
C GLY A 71 -13.69 -2.24 41.66
N SER A 72 -12.65 -1.73 42.33
CA SER A 72 -12.81 -0.53 43.17
C SER A 72 -13.15 0.72 42.36
N GLY A 73 -13.92 1.63 42.96
CA GLY A 73 -14.24 2.94 42.36
C GLY A 73 -12.98 3.74 42.00
N ALA A 74 -11.93 3.64 42.81
CA ALA A 74 -10.63 4.28 42.57
C ALA A 74 -9.99 3.82 41.24
N ARG A 75 -9.95 2.51 40.96
CA ARG A 75 -9.40 2.01 39.67
C ARG A 75 -10.23 2.44 38.48
N THR A 76 -11.54 2.58 38.66
CA THR A 76 -12.45 3.08 37.61
C THR A 76 -12.20 4.57 37.35
N LEU A 77 -11.98 5.38 38.38
CA LEU A 77 -11.61 6.79 38.23
C LEU A 77 -10.25 6.95 37.50
N VAL A 78 -9.24 6.15 37.85
CA VAL A 78 -7.93 6.14 37.17
C VAL A 78 -8.07 5.81 35.67
N LEU A 79 -8.98 4.88 35.33
CA LEU A 79 -9.26 4.52 33.94
C LEU A 79 -9.79 5.72 33.14
N TRP A 80 -10.74 6.45 33.69
CA TRP A 80 -11.32 7.64 33.04
C TRP A 80 -10.33 8.80 32.96
N LEU A 81 -9.49 8.99 33.99
CA LEU A 81 -8.38 9.95 33.95
C LEU A 81 -7.37 9.59 32.85
N ALA A 82 -7.04 8.31 32.68
CA ALA A 82 -6.17 7.86 31.59
C ALA A 82 -6.78 8.17 30.22
N LEU A 83 -8.07 7.95 30.04
CA LEU A 83 -8.78 8.28 28.80
C LEU A 83 -8.76 9.80 28.54
N ALA A 84 -9.04 10.61 29.56
CA ALA A 84 -8.96 12.07 29.48
C ALA A 84 -7.55 12.54 29.12
N LEU A 85 -6.52 11.95 29.71
CA LEU A 85 -5.12 12.26 29.40
C LEU A 85 -4.77 11.93 27.95
N VAL A 86 -5.22 10.78 27.43
CA VAL A 86 -5.06 10.43 26.00
C VAL A 86 -5.77 11.44 25.10
N ALA A 87 -6.97 11.89 25.48
CA ALA A 87 -7.68 12.92 24.74
C ALA A 87 -6.93 14.26 24.72
N CYS A 88 -6.34 14.67 25.85
CA CYS A 88 -5.48 15.85 25.93
C CYS A 88 -4.21 15.71 25.09
N LEU A 89 -3.52 14.57 25.16
CA LEU A 89 -2.32 14.29 24.36
C LEU A 89 -2.61 14.33 22.86
N ARG A 90 -3.78 13.85 22.44
CA ARG A 90 -4.24 13.95 21.06
C ARG A 90 -4.44 15.40 20.61
N ALA A 91 -4.95 16.25 21.50
CA ALA A 91 -5.16 17.67 21.22
C ALA A 91 -3.85 18.43 20.95
N VAL A 92 -2.69 17.86 21.34
CA VAL A 92 -1.37 18.34 20.95
C VAL A 92 -1.14 18.05 19.46
N VAL A 93 -1.61 18.98 18.61
CA VAL A 93 -1.57 18.93 17.13
C VAL A 93 -0.24 18.45 16.55
N PRO A 94 0.95 18.94 16.96
CA PRO A 94 2.19 18.53 16.30
C PRO A 94 2.52 17.05 16.50
N LEU A 95 2.22 16.49 17.68
CA LEU A 95 2.50 15.08 17.98
C LEU A 95 1.56 14.16 17.21
N SER A 96 0.26 14.43 17.29
CA SER A 96 -0.76 13.62 16.62
C SER A 96 -0.63 13.68 15.10
N ARG A 97 -0.29 14.86 14.56
CA ARG A 97 -0.01 15.06 13.13
C ARG A 97 1.22 14.28 12.66
N ARG A 98 2.37 14.39 13.34
CA ARG A 98 3.61 13.66 12.97
C ARG A 98 3.40 12.16 12.95
N LEU A 99 2.72 11.63 13.97
CA LEU A 99 2.41 10.21 14.06
C LEU A 99 1.49 9.77 12.91
N ARG A 100 0.42 10.52 12.66
CA ARG A 100 -0.51 10.25 11.58
C ARG A 100 0.19 10.30 10.22
N GLU A 101 1.01 11.30 9.96
CA GLU A 101 1.77 11.45 8.71
C GLU A 101 2.76 10.31 8.49
N ARG A 102 3.40 9.80 9.55
CA ARG A 102 4.25 8.59 9.45
C ARG A 102 3.42 7.38 9.03
N LEU A 103 2.26 7.16 9.65
CA LEU A 103 1.39 6.05 9.31
C LEU A 103 0.74 6.20 7.91
N HIS A 104 0.37 7.42 7.52
CA HIS A 104 -0.10 7.75 6.17
C HIS A 104 0.98 7.44 5.13
N ARG A 105 2.24 7.84 5.37
CA ARG A 105 3.37 7.48 4.50
C ARG A 105 3.59 5.97 4.40
N MET A 106 3.54 5.24 5.51
CA MET A 106 3.63 3.77 5.51
C MET A 106 2.47 3.12 4.72
N ALA A 107 1.27 3.70 4.83
CA ALA A 107 0.09 3.30 4.07
C ALA A 107 0.18 3.68 2.58
N GLY A 108 1.17 4.47 2.16
CA GLY A 108 1.29 4.99 0.80
C GLY A 108 0.32 6.12 0.48
N ILE A 109 -0.17 6.88 1.45
CA ILE A 109 -1.03 8.05 1.24
C ILE A 109 -0.13 9.31 1.17
N PRO A 110 -0.18 10.13 0.10
CA PRO A 110 -0.98 10.01 -1.13
C PRO A 110 -0.29 9.23 -2.28
N GLN A 111 0.95 8.79 -2.07
CA GLN A 111 1.85 8.28 -3.13
C GLN A 111 1.27 7.13 -3.97
N GLN A 112 0.45 6.25 -3.41
CA GLN A 112 -0.08 5.06 -4.08
C GLN A 112 -1.08 5.40 -5.19
N ALA A 113 -1.97 6.37 -4.97
CA ALA A 113 -2.87 6.82 -6.02
C ALA A 113 -2.12 7.66 -7.07
N LEU A 114 -1.11 8.44 -6.66
CA LEU A 114 -0.29 9.21 -7.59
C LEU A 114 0.58 8.31 -8.48
N SER A 115 1.19 7.26 -7.93
CA SER A 115 1.95 6.29 -8.71
C SER A 115 1.06 5.50 -9.66
N LEU A 116 -0.13 5.11 -9.19
CA LEU A 116 -1.13 4.46 -10.03
C LEU A 116 -1.63 5.39 -11.15
N ALA A 117 -1.88 6.67 -10.85
CA ALA A 117 -2.28 7.67 -11.84
C ALA A 117 -1.21 7.89 -12.90
N LYS A 118 0.06 7.98 -12.49
CA LYS A 118 1.19 8.06 -13.43
C LYS A 118 1.25 6.83 -14.33
N PHE A 119 1.12 5.65 -13.74
CA PHE A 119 1.08 4.39 -14.48
C PHE A 119 -0.06 4.38 -15.51
N ILE A 120 -1.28 4.75 -15.11
CA ILE A 120 -2.45 4.83 -16.00
C ILE A 120 -2.27 5.86 -17.11
N ALA A 121 -1.66 7.01 -16.81
CA ALA A 121 -1.43 8.06 -17.80
C ALA A 121 -0.46 7.63 -18.91
N GLU A 122 0.43 6.67 -18.63
CA GLU A 122 1.39 6.09 -19.58
C GLU A 122 0.83 4.84 -20.31
N MET A 123 -0.31 4.30 -19.87
CA MET A 123 -0.91 3.10 -20.46
C MET A 123 -1.65 3.41 -21.77
N PRO A 124 -1.72 2.43 -22.70
CA PRO A 124 -2.63 2.51 -23.82
C PRO A 124 -4.07 2.67 -23.34
N PHE A 125 -4.75 3.65 -23.92
CA PHE A 125 -6.11 4.00 -23.59
C PHE A 125 -6.96 4.02 -24.86
N GLU A 126 -7.98 3.18 -24.84
CA GLU A 126 -8.90 2.94 -25.93
C GLU A 126 -10.32 2.81 -25.37
N ALA A 127 -11.05 3.92 -25.36
CA ALA A 127 -12.42 3.92 -24.86
C ALA A 127 -13.34 3.02 -25.72
N ARG A 128 -14.53 2.70 -25.20
CA ARG A 128 -15.57 2.00 -25.96
C ARG A 128 -16.11 2.88 -27.09
N SER A 129 -16.64 2.26 -28.15
CA SER A 129 -17.08 2.97 -29.36
C SER A 129 -18.16 4.03 -29.11
N ASP A 130 -19.06 3.79 -28.14
CA ASP A 130 -20.08 4.73 -27.68
C ASP A 130 -19.46 5.99 -27.04
N ILE A 131 -18.47 5.81 -26.16
CA ILE A 131 -17.74 6.92 -25.54
C ILE A 131 -16.91 7.68 -26.57
N ARG A 132 -16.26 6.97 -27.51
CA ARG A 132 -15.53 7.60 -28.63
C ARG A 132 -16.46 8.50 -29.47
N ALA A 133 -17.68 8.02 -29.78
CA ALA A 133 -18.67 8.80 -30.52
C ALA A 133 -19.13 10.04 -29.72
N GLN A 134 -19.46 9.89 -28.44
CA GLN A 134 -19.84 11.02 -27.59
C GLN A 134 -18.72 12.06 -27.44
N ALA A 135 -17.46 11.62 -27.32
CA ALA A 135 -16.31 12.51 -27.26
C ALA A 135 -16.16 13.31 -28.55
N ARG A 136 -16.29 12.65 -29.70
CA ARG A 136 -16.28 13.29 -31.02
C ARG A 136 -17.38 14.34 -31.14
N ASP A 137 -18.61 14.00 -30.82
CA ASP A 137 -19.74 14.94 -30.92
C ASP A 137 -19.54 16.13 -29.98
N MET A 138 -19.07 15.89 -28.76
CA MET A 138 -18.75 16.94 -27.79
C MET A 138 -17.65 17.88 -28.28
N LEU A 139 -16.60 17.37 -28.91
CA LEU A 139 -15.52 18.18 -29.48
C LEU A 139 -16.00 18.96 -30.71
N ARG A 140 -16.79 18.34 -31.59
CA ARG A 140 -17.38 19.01 -32.76
C ARG A 140 -18.30 20.16 -32.39
N MET A 141 -19.14 19.99 -31.37
CA MET A 141 -19.96 21.09 -30.83
C MET A 141 -19.14 22.27 -30.29
N ARG A 142 -17.85 22.05 -29.99
CA ARG A 142 -16.90 23.08 -29.55
C ARG A 142 -15.99 23.57 -30.67
N GLY A 143 -16.30 23.23 -31.93
CA GLY A 143 -15.51 23.62 -33.10
C GLY A 143 -14.20 22.85 -33.26
N ILE A 144 -14.06 21.68 -32.65
CA ILE A 144 -12.86 20.82 -32.74
C ILE A 144 -13.26 19.55 -33.51
N ASP A 145 -12.93 19.47 -34.80
CA ASP A 145 -13.19 18.27 -35.61
C ASP A 145 -11.93 17.40 -35.74
N ALA A 146 -11.79 16.46 -34.80
CA ALA A 146 -10.60 15.61 -34.70
C ALA A 146 -10.46 14.57 -35.83
N ASP A 147 -11.51 14.31 -36.62
CA ASP A 147 -11.45 13.37 -37.76
C ASP A 147 -11.15 14.08 -39.10
N ARG A 148 -11.21 15.43 -39.13
CA ARG A 148 -10.91 16.21 -40.33
C ARG A 148 -9.43 16.57 -40.31
N ASP A 149 -8.62 15.76 -40.99
CA ASP A 149 -7.17 15.98 -41.14
C ASP A 149 -6.86 17.12 -42.13
N TRP A 150 -7.21 18.35 -41.77
CA TRP A 150 -6.85 19.52 -42.57
C TRP A 150 -5.41 19.99 -42.30
N LEU A 151 -4.82 19.65 -41.13
CA LEU A 151 -3.45 20.00 -40.77
C LEU A 151 -2.73 18.84 -40.07
N PRO A 152 -1.81 18.13 -40.75
CA PRO A 152 -1.05 17.02 -40.16
C PRO A 152 -0.27 17.38 -38.89
N LEU A 153 0.21 18.63 -38.78
CA LEU A 153 0.92 19.13 -37.59
C LEU A 153 0.05 19.16 -36.32
N ALA A 154 -1.27 19.33 -36.46
CA ALA A 154 -2.21 19.36 -35.33
C ALA A 154 -2.73 17.98 -34.91
N GLN A 155 -2.38 16.92 -35.65
CA GLN A 155 -2.77 15.54 -35.34
C GLN A 155 -2.47 15.10 -33.89
N PRO A 156 -1.27 15.36 -33.30
CA PRO A 156 -1.01 15.01 -31.90
C PRO A 156 -1.94 15.72 -30.93
N LEU A 157 -2.27 16.99 -31.19
CA LEU A 157 -3.21 17.77 -30.38
C LEU A 157 -4.62 17.19 -30.46
N HIS A 158 -5.11 16.84 -31.66
CA HIS A 158 -6.41 16.19 -31.83
C HIS A 158 -6.48 14.84 -31.11
N GLN A 159 -5.45 14.00 -31.24
CA GLN A 159 -5.38 12.70 -30.58
C GLN A 159 -5.38 12.82 -29.05
N GLN A 160 -4.57 13.72 -28.50
CA GLN A 160 -4.52 13.95 -27.05
C GLN A 160 -5.84 14.53 -26.53
N MET A 161 -6.40 15.53 -27.22
CA MET A 161 -7.67 16.14 -26.82
C MET A 161 -8.82 15.13 -26.86
N ARG A 162 -8.83 14.24 -27.85
CA ARG A 162 -9.79 13.14 -27.93
C ARG A 162 -9.66 12.18 -26.75
N LYS A 163 -8.45 11.69 -26.44
CA LYS A 163 -8.22 10.81 -25.27
C LYS A 163 -8.64 11.48 -23.96
N ALA A 164 -8.34 12.77 -23.81
CA ALA A 164 -8.77 13.56 -22.65
C ALA A 164 -10.29 13.70 -22.55
N ALA A 165 -10.97 13.96 -23.67
CA ALA A 165 -12.43 14.05 -23.73
C ALA A 165 -13.11 12.71 -23.42
N GLU A 166 -12.58 11.61 -23.97
CA GLU A 166 -13.06 10.25 -23.73
C GLU A 166 -12.97 9.89 -22.24
N LEU A 167 -11.81 10.13 -21.59
CA LEU A 167 -11.66 9.89 -20.15
C LEU A 167 -12.57 10.81 -19.33
N PHE A 168 -12.70 12.09 -19.72
CA PHE A 168 -13.57 13.04 -19.03
C PHE A 168 -15.05 12.63 -19.05
N ILE A 169 -15.56 12.15 -20.20
CA ILE A 169 -16.95 11.65 -20.31
C ILE A 169 -17.19 10.49 -19.35
N GLN A 170 -16.23 9.56 -19.26
CA GLN A 170 -16.34 8.43 -18.35
C GLN A 170 -16.36 8.87 -16.88
N LEU A 171 -15.46 9.79 -16.50
CA LEU A 171 -15.45 10.36 -15.14
C LEU A 171 -16.73 11.11 -14.82
N ARG A 172 -17.33 11.79 -15.80
CA ARG A 172 -18.63 12.47 -15.64
C ARG A 172 -19.77 11.49 -15.42
N ALA A 173 -19.75 10.33 -16.06
CA ALA A 173 -20.77 9.30 -15.92
C ALA A 173 -20.80 8.68 -14.50
N TRP A 174 -19.73 8.82 -13.72
CA TRP A 174 -19.64 8.27 -12.36
C TRP A 174 -20.67 8.84 -11.40
N ASP A 175 -21.18 10.05 -11.63
CA ASP A 175 -22.24 10.63 -10.81
C ASP A 175 -23.54 9.82 -10.89
N GLN A 176 -23.74 9.09 -11.99
CA GLN A 176 -24.89 8.23 -12.22
C GLN A 176 -24.66 6.78 -11.72
N GLU A 177 -23.41 6.37 -11.49
CA GLU A 177 -23.08 5.01 -11.10
C GLU A 177 -23.23 4.81 -9.57
N ARG A 178 -24.19 3.98 -9.16
CA ARG A 178 -24.49 3.70 -7.73
C ARG A 178 -23.27 3.21 -6.94
N SER A 179 -22.37 2.46 -7.58
CA SER A 179 -21.15 1.93 -6.96
C SER A 179 -20.16 3.02 -6.52
N LEU A 180 -20.15 4.14 -7.25
CA LEU A 180 -19.24 5.27 -7.05
C LEU A 180 -19.88 6.42 -6.26
N GLY A 181 -21.19 6.38 -6.00
CA GLY A 181 -21.95 7.48 -5.38
C GLY A 181 -21.40 8.01 -4.05
N ARG A 182 -20.76 7.16 -3.22
CA ARG A 182 -20.08 7.65 -2.00
C ARG A 182 -18.81 8.41 -2.32
N TYR A 183 -18.01 7.88 -3.24
CA TYR A 183 -16.76 8.51 -3.66
C TYR A 183 -17.03 9.83 -4.38
N THR A 184 -17.98 9.88 -5.32
CA THR A 184 -18.33 11.10 -6.05
C THR A 184 -18.75 12.23 -5.11
N ARG A 185 -19.54 11.94 -4.07
CA ARG A 185 -19.89 12.91 -3.01
C ARG A 185 -18.68 13.46 -2.26
N GLU A 186 -17.68 12.61 -2.00
CA GLU A 186 -16.44 13.01 -1.34
C GLU A 186 -15.58 13.92 -2.24
N VAL A 187 -15.63 13.72 -3.57
CA VAL A 187 -14.81 14.45 -4.56
C VAL A 187 -15.61 15.44 -5.43
N THR A 188 -16.85 15.79 -5.06
CA THR A 188 -17.74 16.66 -5.87
C THR A 188 -17.06 17.96 -6.30
N HIS A 189 -16.34 18.61 -5.39
CA HIS A 189 -15.61 19.84 -5.68
C HIS A 189 -14.45 19.64 -6.66
N GLU A 190 -13.78 18.48 -6.61
CA GLU A 190 -12.70 18.15 -7.53
C GLU A 190 -13.24 17.82 -8.93
N LEU A 191 -14.33 17.07 -9.02
CA LEU A 191 -15.02 16.80 -10.30
C LEU A 191 -15.54 18.09 -10.95
N TYR A 192 -16.10 19.00 -10.15
CA TYR A 192 -16.51 20.31 -10.64
C TYR A 192 -15.32 21.14 -11.17
N ARG A 193 -14.19 21.16 -10.46
CA ARG A 193 -12.95 21.81 -10.93
C ARG A 193 -12.43 21.16 -12.21
N LEU A 194 -12.48 19.84 -12.31
CA LEU A 194 -12.08 19.11 -13.53
C LEU A 194 -12.96 19.54 -14.71
N ARG A 195 -14.29 19.62 -14.53
CA ARG A 195 -15.21 20.11 -15.55
C ARG A 195 -14.89 21.54 -16.00
N GLN A 196 -14.69 22.46 -15.05
CA GLN A 196 -14.30 23.84 -15.39
C GLN A 196 -12.97 23.91 -16.16
N ARG A 197 -11.99 23.08 -15.79
CA ARG A 197 -10.71 22.98 -16.51
C ARG A 197 -10.90 22.44 -17.93
N PHE A 198 -11.72 21.41 -18.10
CA PHE A 198 -12.02 20.85 -19.42
C PHE A 198 -12.70 21.88 -20.33
N ASP A 199 -13.68 22.62 -19.81
CA ASP A 199 -14.37 23.67 -20.57
C ASP A 199 -13.38 24.75 -21.01
N ARG A 200 -12.56 25.29 -20.11
CA ARG A 200 -11.51 26.27 -20.43
C ARG A 200 -10.50 25.73 -21.45
N LEU A 201 -10.06 24.49 -21.26
CA LEU A 201 -9.11 23.82 -22.16
C LEU A 201 -9.69 23.71 -23.57
N SER A 202 -10.94 23.26 -23.70
CA SER A 202 -11.58 23.14 -25.01
C SER A 202 -11.76 24.48 -25.74
N PHE A 203 -12.09 25.55 -25.02
CA PHE A 203 -12.14 26.90 -25.61
C PHE A 203 -10.75 27.37 -26.05
N ARG A 204 -9.71 27.09 -25.25
CA ARG A 204 -8.32 27.40 -25.61
C ARG A 204 -7.89 26.63 -26.87
N VAL A 205 -8.14 25.33 -26.93
CA VAL A 205 -7.85 24.48 -28.09
C VAL A 205 -8.54 25.01 -29.35
N SER A 206 -9.85 25.27 -29.28
CA SER A 206 -10.62 25.81 -30.40
C SER A 206 -10.05 27.15 -30.89
N ARG A 207 -9.74 28.07 -29.97
CA ARG A 207 -9.12 29.35 -30.31
C ARG A 207 -7.73 29.18 -30.95
N THR A 208 -6.91 28.28 -30.43
CA THR A 208 -5.58 27.99 -31.00
C THR A 208 -5.70 27.46 -32.42
N LEU A 209 -6.62 26.53 -32.67
CA LEU A 209 -6.88 26.01 -34.03
C LEU A 209 -7.34 27.12 -34.99
N ALA A 210 -8.26 27.98 -34.56
CA ALA A 210 -8.71 29.12 -35.36
C ALA A 210 -7.58 30.11 -35.65
N SER A 211 -6.68 30.37 -34.69
CA SER A 211 -5.50 31.20 -34.92
C SER A 211 -4.51 30.57 -35.89
N ILE A 212 -4.34 29.24 -35.86
CA ILE A 212 -3.49 28.51 -36.82
C ILE A 212 -4.10 28.60 -38.23
N GLU A 213 -5.42 28.46 -38.36
CA GLU A 213 -6.13 28.61 -39.62
C GLU A 213 -5.94 30.03 -40.21
N GLN A 214 -6.12 31.07 -39.39
CA GLN A 214 -5.87 32.46 -39.79
C GLN A 214 -4.43 32.71 -40.24
N LEU A 215 -3.43 32.11 -39.57
CA LEU A 215 -2.04 32.19 -40.00
C LEU A 215 -1.81 31.50 -41.36
N GLY A 216 -2.52 30.40 -41.61
CA GLY A 216 -2.55 29.73 -42.91
C GLY A 216 -3.15 30.63 -44.00
N GLU A 217 -4.26 31.29 -43.72
CA GLU A 217 -4.88 32.26 -44.65
C GLU A 217 -3.95 33.44 -44.95
N ILE A 218 -3.30 34.02 -43.94
CA ILE A 218 -2.32 35.10 -44.11
C ILE A 218 -1.18 34.65 -45.02
N LYS A 219 -0.71 33.42 -44.87
CA LYS A 219 0.32 32.85 -45.74
C LYS A 219 -0.16 32.76 -47.20
N VAL A 220 -1.37 32.25 -47.43
CA VAL A 220 -1.94 32.16 -48.80
C VAL A 220 -2.09 33.54 -49.44
N ILE A 221 -2.56 34.53 -48.66
CA ILE A 221 -2.64 35.91 -49.15
C ILE A 221 -1.24 36.46 -49.47
N ALA A 222 -0.24 36.19 -48.64
CA ALA A 222 1.14 36.64 -48.87
C ALA A 222 1.76 35.99 -50.12
N SER A 223 1.50 34.70 -50.38
CA SER A 223 1.93 34.03 -51.61
C SER A 223 1.27 34.63 -52.85
N ASP A 224 -0.04 34.91 -52.80
CA ASP A 224 -0.78 35.51 -53.92
C ASP A 224 -0.26 36.91 -54.29
N HIS A 225 0.36 37.63 -53.34
CA HIS A 225 0.97 38.94 -53.56
C HIS A 225 2.46 38.87 -53.94
N GLY A 226 2.99 37.69 -54.27
CA GLY A 226 4.37 37.52 -54.75
C GLY A 226 5.44 37.59 -53.65
N ILE A 227 5.06 37.43 -52.38
CA ILE A 227 5.98 37.36 -51.22
C ILE A 227 6.40 35.89 -51.00
N ASP A 228 6.50 35.11 -52.07
CA ASP A 228 6.56 33.64 -52.04
C ASP A 228 7.95 33.08 -51.67
N ASP A 229 9.01 33.89 -51.77
CA ASP A 229 10.39 33.42 -51.64
C ASP A 229 11.03 33.64 -50.26
N ASN A 230 10.24 34.09 -49.27
CA ASN A 230 10.75 34.36 -47.93
C ASN A 230 10.74 33.10 -47.05
N LYS A 231 11.71 32.20 -47.28
CA LYS A 231 11.93 31.00 -46.44
C LYS A 231 11.96 31.31 -44.95
N ASP A 232 12.50 32.47 -44.57
CA ASP A 232 12.57 32.89 -43.17
C ASP A 232 11.19 33.16 -42.57
N LEU A 233 10.22 33.66 -43.36
CA LEU A 233 8.84 33.86 -42.91
C LEU A 233 8.15 32.51 -42.70
N ASP A 234 8.36 31.58 -43.62
CA ASP A 234 7.79 30.23 -43.58
C ASP A 234 8.30 29.44 -42.37
N ASP A 235 9.59 29.50 -42.08
CA ASP A 235 10.19 28.85 -40.93
C ASP A 235 9.70 29.47 -39.62
N ARG A 236 9.53 30.80 -39.57
CA ARG A 236 8.95 31.50 -38.41
C ARG A 236 7.50 31.12 -38.15
N LEU A 237 6.67 31.05 -39.20
CA LEU A 237 5.27 30.64 -39.08
C LEU A 237 5.15 29.18 -38.61
N ARG A 238 5.98 28.28 -39.15
CA ARG A 238 6.03 26.89 -38.71
C ARG A 238 6.46 26.76 -37.24
N HIS A 239 7.49 27.50 -36.82
CA HIS A 239 7.91 27.52 -35.43
C HIS A 239 6.81 28.04 -34.51
N LEU A 240 6.14 29.15 -34.87
CA LEU A 240 5.05 29.71 -34.09
C LEU A 240 3.87 28.74 -33.95
N VAL A 241 3.46 28.08 -35.05
CA VAL A 241 2.41 27.05 -35.03
C VAL A 241 2.84 25.85 -34.17
N SER A 242 4.09 25.40 -34.28
CA SER A 242 4.64 24.31 -33.47
C SER A 242 4.63 24.64 -31.99
N ASP A 243 5.02 25.86 -31.61
CA ASP A 243 5.03 26.32 -30.21
C ASP A 243 3.61 26.40 -29.66
N MET A 244 2.67 26.97 -30.43
CA MET A 244 1.25 27.01 -30.04
C MET A 244 0.63 25.62 -29.84
N ILE A 245 0.99 24.66 -30.70
CA ILE A 245 0.54 23.26 -30.57
C ILE A 245 1.19 22.60 -29.35
N SER A 246 2.49 22.83 -29.13
CA SER A 246 3.22 22.27 -27.99
C SER A 246 2.64 22.75 -26.66
N ASP A 247 2.40 24.06 -26.52
CA ASP A 247 1.82 24.67 -25.32
C ASP A 247 0.45 24.08 -24.98
N VAL A 248 -0.40 23.88 -26.00
CA VAL A 248 -1.73 23.31 -25.80
C VAL A 248 -1.66 21.81 -25.52
N CYS A 249 -0.74 21.07 -26.16
CA CYS A 249 -0.49 19.67 -25.83
C CYS A 249 -0.04 19.51 -24.36
N GLU A 250 0.79 20.42 -23.85
CA GLU A 250 1.20 20.40 -22.45
C GLU A 250 -0.01 20.57 -21.51
N ASP A 251 -0.88 21.55 -21.79
CA ASP A 251 -2.11 21.77 -21.02
C ASP A 251 -3.05 20.56 -21.07
N ILE A 252 -3.23 19.93 -22.25
CA ILE A 252 -4.03 18.71 -22.40
C ILE A 252 -3.41 17.58 -21.57
N GLY A 253 -2.09 17.44 -21.60
CA GLY A 253 -1.34 16.48 -20.80
C GLY A 253 -1.53 16.67 -19.30
N LEU A 254 -1.50 17.91 -18.81
CA LEU A 254 -1.76 18.26 -17.41
C LEU A 254 -3.20 17.89 -17.01
N PHE A 255 -4.17 18.25 -17.84
CA PHE A 255 -5.57 17.86 -17.62
C PHE A 255 -5.75 16.34 -17.59
N TYR A 256 -5.15 15.62 -18.53
CA TYR A 256 -5.23 14.17 -18.60
C TYR A 256 -4.62 13.48 -17.37
N ARG A 257 -3.51 14.03 -16.84
CA ARG A 257 -2.91 13.56 -15.57
C ARG A 257 -3.84 13.78 -14.38
N ASP A 258 -4.47 14.96 -14.27
CA ASP A 258 -5.44 15.23 -13.20
C ASP A 258 -6.66 14.29 -13.28
N ALA A 259 -7.17 14.07 -14.49
CA ALA A 259 -8.24 13.12 -14.76
C ALA A 259 -7.82 11.68 -14.37
N SER A 260 -6.58 11.30 -14.68
CA SER A 260 -6.00 10.00 -14.30
C SER A 260 -5.85 9.85 -12.79
N VAL A 261 -5.57 10.92 -12.04
CA VAL A 261 -5.55 10.91 -10.57
C VAL A 261 -6.94 10.64 -10.00
N LEU A 262 -7.98 11.29 -10.54
CA LEU A 262 -9.36 11.02 -10.16
C LEU A 262 -9.78 9.59 -10.54
N ALA A 263 -9.39 9.12 -11.72
CA ALA A 263 -9.61 7.75 -12.17
C ALA A 263 -9.00 6.73 -11.17
N ALA A 264 -7.71 6.90 -10.86
CA ALA A 264 -6.97 6.05 -9.92
C ALA A 264 -7.63 6.03 -8.53
N ARG A 265 -8.02 7.19 -8.00
CA ARG A 265 -8.67 7.31 -6.70
C ARG A 265 -10.05 6.66 -6.66
N GLY A 266 -10.86 6.87 -7.70
CA GLY A 266 -12.19 6.24 -7.79
C GLY A 266 -12.12 4.72 -7.84
N VAL A 267 -11.16 4.18 -8.61
CA VAL A 267 -10.93 2.74 -8.67
C VAL A 267 -10.41 2.18 -7.34
N LEU A 268 -9.47 2.85 -6.68
CA LEU A 268 -8.98 2.46 -5.35
C LEU A 268 -10.07 2.52 -4.27
N ALA A 269 -10.95 3.51 -4.33
CA ALA A 269 -12.02 3.70 -3.35
C ALA A 269 -13.11 2.61 -3.44
N THR A 270 -13.42 2.15 -4.65
CA THR A 270 -14.52 1.20 -4.93
C THR A 270 -14.09 -0.26 -4.96
N ASN A 271 -12.85 -0.56 -5.39
CA ASN A 271 -12.41 -1.93 -5.60
C ASN A 271 -11.35 -2.35 -4.57
N LEU A 272 -11.71 -3.33 -3.71
CA LEU A 272 -10.81 -3.87 -2.69
C LEU A 272 -9.68 -4.74 -3.28
N ARG A 273 -9.98 -5.47 -4.36
CA ARG A 273 -9.10 -6.48 -4.95
C ARG A 273 -8.41 -5.94 -6.21
N GLN A 274 -7.18 -6.38 -6.47
CA GLN A 274 -6.46 -6.03 -7.71
C GLN A 274 -7.24 -6.41 -8.96
N ALA A 275 -7.82 -7.62 -9.01
CA ALA A 275 -8.63 -8.06 -10.15
C ALA A 275 -9.82 -7.13 -10.44
N GLY A 276 -10.52 -6.67 -9.40
CA GLY A 276 -11.60 -5.69 -9.56
C GLY A 276 -11.09 -4.33 -10.03
N ARG A 277 -9.89 -3.92 -9.60
CA ARG A 277 -9.25 -2.69 -10.08
C ARG A 277 -8.88 -2.78 -11.56
N ASN A 278 -8.25 -3.88 -11.98
CA ASN A 278 -7.92 -4.12 -13.38
C ASN A 278 -9.18 -4.14 -14.24
N ALA A 279 -10.22 -4.88 -13.83
CA ALA A 279 -11.50 -4.89 -14.52
C ALA A 279 -12.18 -3.51 -14.57
N ALA A 280 -12.00 -2.66 -13.54
CA ALA A 280 -12.50 -1.29 -13.57
C ALA A 280 -11.73 -0.43 -14.59
N PHE A 281 -10.40 -0.57 -14.66
CA PHE A 281 -9.58 0.12 -15.66
C PHE A 281 -9.86 -0.37 -17.09
N GLU A 282 -10.01 -1.68 -17.29
CA GLU A 282 -10.43 -2.27 -18.55
C GLU A 282 -11.82 -1.78 -18.98
N ARG A 283 -12.77 -1.67 -18.05
CA ARG A 283 -14.09 -1.07 -18.34
C ARG A 283 -13.97 0.38 -18.80
N MET A 284 -12.97 1.11 -18.30
CA MET A 284 -12.67 2.47 -18.75
C MET A 284 -11.94 2.53 -20.10
N GLY A 285 -11.43 1.39 -20.60
CA GLY A 285 -10.68 1.33 -21.85
C GLY A 285 -9.16 1.35 -21.67
N PHE A 286 -8.64 1.22 -20.44
CA PHE A 286 -7.22 0.99 -20.24
C PHE A 286 -6.90 -0.50 -20.43
N THR A 287 -5.92 -0.82 -21.26
CA THR A 287 -5.46 -2.20 -21.42
C THR A 287 -4.59 -2.59 -20.23
N ALA A 288 -5.20 -3.12 -19.17
CA ALA A 288 -4.50 -3.49 -17.94
C ALA A 288 -3.42 -4.54 -18.23
N CYS A 289 -2.14 -4.16 -18.11
CA CYS A 289 -1.10 -5.17 -17.89
C CYS A 289 -1.48 -5.90 -16.60
N ALA A 290 -1.75 -7.20 -16.70
CA ALA A 290 -2.10 -8.04 -15.56
C ALA A 290 -0.95 -8.03 -14.55
N SER A 291 -0.97 -7.07 -13.62
CA SER A 291 -0.08 -7.12 -12.47
C SER A 291 -0.52 -8.32 -11.63
N GLU A 292 0.28 -9.38 -11.62
CA GLU A 292 -0.02 -10.57 -10.82
C GLU A 292 -0.33 -10.17 -9.37
N PRO A 293 -1.35 -10.79 -8.74
CA PRO A 293 -1.79 -10.41 -7.41
C PRO A 293 -0.65 -10.50 -6.39
N ASP A 294 -0.62 -9.56 -5.44
CA ASP A 294 0.39 -9.50 -4.38
C ASP A 294 0.27 -10.73 -3.44
N ASN A 295 0.94 -11.82 -3.81
CA ASN A 295 0.92 -13.13 -3.16
C ASN A 295 1.55 -13.12 -1.76
N LEU A 296 2.19 -12.02 -1.36
CA LEU A 296 2.84 -11.88 -0.05
C LEU A 296 1.85 -11.92 1.10
N SER A 297 0.71 -11.21 0.97
CA SER A 297 -0.37 -11.26 1.97
C SER A 297 -0.93 -12.66 2.14
N ARG A 298 -1.06 -13.42 1.03
CA ARG A 298 -1.46 -14.82 1.04
C ARG A 298 -0.39 -15.69 1.70
N ALA A 299 0.89 -15.48 1.39
CA ALA A 299 2.00 -16.22 2.01
C ALA A 299 1.98 -16.08 3.54
N PHE A 300 1.87 -14.86 4.05
CA PHE A 300 1.74 -14.61 5.48
C PHE A 300 0.43 -15.18 6.06
N GLY A 301 -0.69 -15.05 5.33
CA GLY A 301 -1.97 -15.61 5.77
C GLY A 301 -1.94 -17.14 5.89
N TYR A 302 -1.40 -17.84 4.89
CA TYR A 302 -1.23 -19.30 4.93
C TYR A 302 -0.23 -19.72 6.01
N ALA A 303 0.88 -19.00 6.17
CA ALA A 303 1.84 -19.26 7.23
C ALA A 303 1.21 -19.12 8.62
N ALA A 304 0.42 -18.06 8.85
CA ALA A 304 -0.27 -17.85 10.12
C ALA A 304 -1.31 -18.94 10.40
N LEU A 305 -2.10 -19.33 9.39
CA LEU A 305 -3.12 -20.36 9.52
C LEU A 305 -2.50 -21.74 9.77
N LEU A 306 -1.42 -22.07 9.07
CA LEU A 306 -0.67 -23.31 9.23
C LEU A 306 0.01 -23.39 10.60
N MET A 307 0.60 -22.29 11.07
CA MET A 307 1.14 -22.17 12.42
C MET A 307 0.05 -22.28 13.49
N LEU A 308 -1.09 -21.63 13.32
CA LEU A 308 -2.19 -21.68 14.27
C LEU A 308 -2.73 -23.11 14.39
N ALA A 309 -2.98 -23.77 13.26
CA ALA A 309 -3.44 -25.16 13.23
C ALA A 309 -2.39 -26.11 13.84
N GLY A 310 -1.12 -25.96 13.47
CA GLY A 310 -0.02 -26.77 14.00
C GLY A 310 0.18 -26.62 15.51
N LEU A 311 0.18 -25.38 16.00
CA LEU A 311 0.29 -25.10 17.44
C LEU A 311 -0.94 -25.59 18.21
N TRP A 312 -2.14 -25.46 17.64
CA TRP A 312 -3.34 -25.96 18.27
C TRP A 312 -3.32 -27.48 18.41
N ILE A 313 -2.99 -28.21 17.33
CA ILE A 313 -2.81 -29.67 17.37
C ILE A 313 -1.72 -30.05 18.38
N PHE A 314 -0.59 -29.35 18.36
CA PHE A 314 0.52 -29.61 19.28
C PHE A 314 0.10 -29.49 20.74
N PHE A 315 -0.58 -28.40 21.13
CA PHE A 315 -1.00 -28.20 22.52
C PHE A 315 -2.20 -29.06 22.93
N VAL A 316 -2.99 -29.57 21.98
CA VAL A 316 -4.03 -30.57 22.26
C VAL A 316 -3.40 -31.94 22.53
N VAL A 317 -2.37 -32.33 21.77
CA VAL A 317 -1.70 -33.63 21.91
C VAL A 317 -0.70 -33.65 23.07
N LEU A 318 -0.02 -32.53 23.30
CA LEU A 318 1.00 -32.34 24.34
C LEU A 318 0.62 -31.13 25.20
N PRO A 319 -0.39 -31.26 26.08
CA PRO A 319 -0.77 -30.19 26.98
C PRO A 319 0.43 -29.81 27.86
N PRO A 320 0.67 -28.51 28.11
CA PRO A 320 1.73 -28.09 29.01
C PRO A 320 1.41 -28.60 30.42
N ASP A 321 2.41 -29.07 31.15
CA ASP A 321 2.24 -29.45 32.55
C ASP A 321 1.80 -28.22 33.37
N ASP A 322 0.84 -28.39 34.29
CA ASP A 322 0.04 -27.35 34.98
C ASP A 322 0.81 -26.39 35.92
N GLY A 323 2.12 -26.23 35.74
CA GLY A 323 2.97 -25.35 36.55
C GLY A 323 3.07 -23.93 36.00
N ALA A 324 2.59 -22.95 36.77
CA ALA A 324 3.00 -21.52 36.86
C ALA A 324 3.38 -20.74 35.58
N GLY A 325 2.95 -21.17 34.40
CA GLY A 325 3.33 -20.57 33.12
C GLY A 325 2.21 -19.79 32.43
N LEU A 326 2.53 -19.21 31.27
CA LEU A 326 1.55 -18.66 30.33
C LEU A 326 0.43 -19.68 30.05
N SER A 327 -0.82 -19.22 30.04
CA SER A 327 -1.96 -20.01 29.56
C SER A 327 -1.72 -20.47 28.11
N VAL A 328 -2.32 -21.58 27.70
CA VAL A 328 -2.16 -22.13 26.34
C VAL A 328 -2.43 -21.07 25.26
N GLY A 329 -3.50 -20.28 25.43
CA GLY A 329 -3.83 -19.18 24.51
C GLY A 329 -2.75 -18.11 24.44
N GLN A 330 -2.15 -17.73 25.57
CA GLN A 330 -1.04 -16.77 25.60
C GLN A 330 0.23 -17.34 24.96
N ARG A 331 0.54 -18.63 25.16
CA ARG A 331 1.67 -19.30 24.51
C ARG A 331 1.51 -19.30 22.99
N ILE A 332 0.32 -19.70 22.50
CA ILE A 332 0.01 -19.68 21.06
C ILE A 332 0.18 -18.27 20.50
N ALA A 333 -0.35 -17.25 21.18
CA ALA A 333 -0.24 -15.86 20.74
C ALA A 333 1.22 -15.39 20.66
N VAL A 334 2.04 -15.67 21.69
CA VAL A 334 3.45 -15.29 21.72
C VAL A 334 4.23 -15.99 20.60
N ILE A 335 4.06 -17.31 20.44
CA ILE A 335 4.75 -18.07 19.38
C ILE A 335 4.33 -17.57 18.00
N LEU A 336 3.04 -17.32 17.77
CA LEU A 336 2.53 -16.82 16.51
C LEU A 336 3.13 -15.44 16.18
N VAL A 337 3.18 -14.52 17.15
CA VAL A 337 3.79 -13.19 16.97
C VAL A 337 5.27 -13.33 16.63
N ILE A 338 6.02 -14.17 17.34
CA ILE A 338 7.45 -14.40 17.10
C ILE A 338 7.65 -14.93 15.68
N VAL A 339 6.99 -16.02 15.30
CA VAL A 339 7.17 -16.65 13.99
C VAL A 339 6.76 -15.71 12.87
N MET A 340 5.61 -15.03 12.98
CA MET A 340 5.16 -14.08 11.96
C MET A 340 6.10 -12.88 11.83
N GLY A 341 6.64 -12.37 12.95
CA GLY A 341 7.65 -11.32 12.93
C GLY A 341 8.96 -11.79 12.29
N THR A 342 9.42 -13.01 12.60
CA THR A 342 10.59 -13.64 11.97
C THR A 342 10.41 -13.77 10.46
N LEU A 343 9.25 -14.25 10.00
CA LEU A 343 8.91 -14.32 8.58
C LEU A 343 8.92 -12.91 7.94
N ALA A 344 8.34 -11.92 8.61
CA ALA A 344 8.28 -10.54 8.12
C ALA A 344 9.68 -9.94 7.95
N ILE A 345 10.56 -10.15 8.92
CA ILE A 345 11.96 -9.69 8.90
C ILE A 345 12.75 -10.37 7.76
N ALA A 346 12.51 -11.65 7.50
CA ALA A 346 13.22 -12.39 6.45
C ALA A 346 12.72 -12.08 5.03
N ILE A 347 11.42 -11.82 4.89
CA ILE A 347 10.72 -11.70 3.60
C ILE A 347 10.64 -10.23 3.16
N LEU A 348 10.10 -9.32 3.98
CA LEU A 348 9.77 -7.95 3.56
C LEU A 348 10.98 -7.18 3.01
N PRO A 349 12.17 -7.20 3.63
CA PRO A 349 13.30 -6.42 3.10
C PRO A 349 13.67 -6.79 1.67
N LYS A 350 13.46 -8.05 1.26
CA LYS A 350 13.71 -8.53 -0.10
C LYS A 350 12.77 -7.95 -1.16
N PHE A 351 11.67 -7.33 -0.74
CA PHE A 351 10.72 -6.67 -1.63
C PHE A 351 10.96 -5.18 -1.70
N TYR A 352 11.44 -4.57 -0.62
CA TYR A 352 11.59 -3.11 -0.53
C TYR A 352 13.02 -2.64 -0.79
N PHE A 353 14.02 -3.50 -0.63
CA PHE A 353 15.42 -3.09 -0.71
C PHE A 353 16.25 -3.96 -1.66
N GLY A 354 16.93 -3.33 -2.61
CA GLY A 354 17.78 -3.99 -3.60
C GLY A 354 18.95 -4.76 -2.99
N PHE A 355 19.47 -4.32 -1.83
CA PHE A 355 20.55 -5.02 -1.13
C PHE A 355 20.12 -6.41 -0.63
N ALA A 356 18.83 -6.61 -0.34
CA ALA A 356 18.29 -7.88 0.13
C ALA A 356 17.89 -8.81 -1.03
N SER A 357 17.62 -8.26 -2.22
CA SER A 357 17.14 -9.02 -3.38
C SER A 357 18.23 -9.65 -4.26
N GLY A 358 19.51 -9.54 -3.87
CA GLY A 358 20.62 -10.21 -4.55
C GLY A 358 21.24 -9.45 -5.71
N GLY A 359 20.83 -8.19 -5.90
CA GLY A 359 21.40 -7.27 -6.90
C GLY A 359 21.41 -7.84 -8.33
N LEU A 360 22.36 -7.37 -9.15
CA LEU A 360 22.57 -7.80 -10.53
C LEU A 360 22.81 -9.32 -10.68
N HIS A 361 23.36 -9.96 -9.64
CA HIS A 361 23.78 -11.36 -9.70
C HIS A 361 22.68 -12.33 -9.29
N ARG A 362 21.49 -11.84 -8.90
CA ARG A 362 20.35 -12.63 -8.44
C ARG A 362 20.69 -13.63 -7.32
N ARG A 363 21.73 -13.39 -6.51
CA ARG A 363 22.16 -14.27 -5.40
C ARG A 363 21.96 -13.59 -4.05
N THR A 364 21.38 -14.28 -3.07
CA THR A 364 21.17 -13.67 -1.74
C THR A 364 22.51 -13.46 -1.07
N PRO A 365 22.86 -12.23 -0.64
CA PRO A 365 24.11 -12.00 0.06
C PRO A 365 24.09 -12.75 1.40
N PRO A 366 25.17 -13.49 1.75
CA PRO A 366 25.21 -14.25 3.00
C PRO A 366 25.09 -13.35 4.23
N ALA A 367 25.64 -12.12 4.15
CA ALA A 367 25.48 -11.11 5.18
C ALA A 367 24.01 -10.77 5.48
N PHE A 368 23.15 -10.71 4.45
CA PHE A 368 21.71 -10.48 4.65
C PHE A 368 21.05 -11.67 5.35
N VAL A 369 21.43 -12.89 5.00
CA VAL A 369 20.89 -14.11 5.62
C VAL A 369 21.21 -14.15 7.11
N VAL A 370 22.46 -13.89 7.48
CA VAL A 370 22.90 -13.81 8.88
C VAL A 370 22.22 -12.65 9.61
N ALA A 371 22.15 -11.47 8.98
CA ALA A 371 21.48 -10.30 9.57
C ALA A 371 19.97 -10.54 9.79
N ALA A 372 19.28 -11.20 8.86
CA ALA A 372 17.87 -11.55 9.00
C ALA A 372 17.66 -12.51 10.19
N GLY A 373 18.53 -13.50 10.36
CA GLY A 373 18.54 -14.38 11.53
C GLY A 373 18.76 -13.60 12.83
N ALA A 374 19.77 -12.71 12.87
CA ALA A 374 20.08 -11.91 14.05
C ALA A 374 18.93 -10.95 14.43
N CYS A 375 18.30 -10.30 13.45
CA CYS A 375 17.12 -9.46 13.67
C CYS A 375 15.91 -10.28 14.15
N ALA A 376 15.70 -11.49 13.61
CA ALA A 376 14.63 -12.37 14.08
C ALA A 376 14.84 -12.82 15.54
N LEU A 377 16.09 -13.14 15.91
CA LEU A 377 16.48 -13.43 17.28
C LEU A 377 16.22 -12.23 18.21
N GLY A 378 16.70 -11.05 17.84
CA GLY A 378 16.48 -9.83 18.62
C GLY A 378 14.99 -9.50 18.79
N PHE A 379 14.19 -9.69 17.73
CA PHE A 379 12.73 -9.55 17.79
C PHE A 379 12.10 -10.56 18.76
N SER A 380 12.51 -11.83 18.72
CA SER A 380 12.03 -12.86 19.63
C SER A 380 12.34 -12.53 21.11
N VAL A 381 13.56 -12.02 21.38
CA VAL A 381 13.96 -11.57 22.73
C VAL A 381 13.03 -10.44 23.20
N LEU A 382 12.78 -9.43 22.35
CA LEU A 382 11.90 -8.31 22.70
C LEU A 382 10.46 -8.77 22.98
N VAL A 383 9.92 -9.68 22.16
CA VAL A 383 8.55 -10.20 22.37
C VAL A 383 8.46 -11.00 23.67
N ASN A 384 9.45 -11.84 23.99
CA ASN A 384 9.44 -12.60 25.25
C ASN A 384 9.60 -11.68 26.48
N LEU A 385 10.47 -10.66 26.41
CA LEU A 385 10.59 -9.65 27.47
C LEU A 385 9.28 -8.89 27.68
N ALA A 386 8.64 -8.44 26.60
CA ALA A 386 7.37 -7.73 26.67
C ALA A 386 6.24 -8.63 27.22
N ALA A 387 6.14 -9.87 26.74
CA ALA A 387 5.15 -10.83 27.23
C ALA A 387 5.35 -11.15 28.72
N GLY A 388 6.60 -11.36 29.16
CA GLY A 388 6.93 -11.62 30.55
C GLY A 388 6.61 -10.42 31.46
N ALA A 389 6.95 -9.21 31.03
CA ALA A 389 6.62 -7.99 31.76
C ALA A 389 5.10 -7.79 31.92
N LEU A 390 4.33 -8.13 30.88
CA LEU A 390 2.87 -8.00 30.88
C LEU A 390 2.17 -9.08 31.70
N VAL A 391 2.66 -10.32 31.67
CA VAL A 391 1.96 -11.46 32.30
C VAL A 391 2.43 -11.72 33.72
N TYR A 392 3.75 -11.75 33.95
CA TYR A 392 4.33 -12.05 35.26
C TYR A 392 4.65 -10.79 36.08
N GLY A 393 4.58 -9.61 35.47
CA GLY A 393 4.70 -8.33 36.16
C GLY A 393 6.13 -7.79 36.22
N GLY A 394 6.36 -6.65 35.58
CA GLY A 394 7.59 -5.88 35.72
C GLY A 394 8.84 -6.52 35.11
N THR A 395 10.02 -6.11 35.58
CA THR A 395 11.31 -6.54 35.03
C THR A 395 11.68 -7.97 35.40
N ALA A 396 11.34 -8.42 36.61
CA ALA A 396 11.57 -9.79 37.06
C ALA A 396 10.80 -10.79 36.18
N GLY A 397 9.52 -10.51 35.89
CA GLY A 397 8.71 -11.30 34.98
C GLY A 397 9.25 -11.36 33.55
N ALA A 398 9.83 -10.25 33.06
CA ALA A 398 10.47 -10.20 31.75
C ALA A 398 11.69 -11.14 31.67
N LEU A 399 12.58 -11.08 32.67
CA LEU A 399 13.78 -11.91 32.73
C LEU A 399 13.46 -13.39 32.92
N GLN A 400 12.49 -13.71 33.78
CA GLN A 400 12.01 -15.08 33.96
C GLN A 400 11.52 -15.66 32.63
N ARG A 401 10.69 -14.92 31.91
CA ARG A 401 10.16 -15.38 30.61
C ARG A 401 11.26 -15.54 29.56
N LEU A 402 12.26 -14.65 29.55
CA LEU A 402 13.39 -14.77 28.65
C LEU A 402 14.24 -16.00 28.96
N ALA A 403 14.47 -16.30 30.24
CA ALA A 403 15.19 -17.50 30.67
C ALA A 403 14.45 -18.78 30.23
N GLU A 404 13.12 -18.84 30.43
CA GLU A 404 12.28 -19.94 29.94
C GLU A 404 12.33 -20.10 28.40
N ALA A 405 12.47 -18.99 27.67
CA ALA A 405 12.52 -19.01 26.21
C ALA A 405 13.92 -19.26 25.63
N ALA A 406 14.98 -19.10 26.44
CA ALA A 406 16.38 -19.17 26.00
C ALA A 406 16.71 -20.43 25.17
N PRO A 407 16.26 -21.64 25.54
CA PRO A 407 16.53 -22.86 24.75
C PRO A 407 15.93 -22.83 23.34
N THR A 408 14.88 -22.02 23.13
CA THR A 408 14.18 -21.92 21.84
C THR A 408 14.67 -20.75 20.98
N LEU A 409 15.47 -19.84 21.52
CA LEU A 409 15.97 -18.67 20.78
C LEU A 409 16.77 -19.04 19.52
N PRO A 410 17.64 -20.07 19.50
CA PRO A 410 18.35 -20.48 18.28
C PRO A 410 17.41 -20.84 17.12
N SER A 411 16.21 -21.36 17.42
CA SER A 411 15.20 -21.70 16.41
C SER A 411 14.73 -20.48 15.62
N THR A 412 14.64 -19.33 16.29
CA THR A 412 14.17 -18.08 15.67
C THR A 412 15.23 -17.49 14.74
N PHE A 413 16.51 -17.57 15.14
CA PHE A 413 17.63 -17.23 14.28
C PHE A 413 17.65 -18.11 13.03
N LEU A 414 17.59 -19.44 13.23
CA LEU A 414 17.64 -20.41 12.14
C LEU A 414 16.47 -20.24 11.18
N THR A 415 15.25 -20.04 11.70
CA THR A 415 14.05 -19.79 10.89
C THR A 415 14.20 -18.52 10.06
N GLY A 416 14.63 -17.41 10.67
CA GLY A 416 14.84 -16.15 9.96
C GLY A 416 15.88 -16.27 8.85
N ALA A 417 17.02 -16.89 9.15
CA ALA A 417 18.09 -17.13 8.18
C ALA A 417 17.62 -18.05 7.04
N LEU A 418 16.98 -19.18 7.35
CA LEU A 418 16.58 -20.17 6.35
C LEU A 418 15.49 -19.63 5.42
N VAL A 419 14.49 -18.91 5.95
CA VAL A 419 13.48 -18.21 5.14
C VAL A 419 14.14 -17.14 4.28
N ALA A 420 15.06 -16.36 4.84
CA ALA A 420 15.85 -15.39 4.09
C ALA A 420 16.78 -16.05 3.06
N TRP A 421 17.06 -17.34 3.15
CA TRP A 421 17.89 -18.05 2.17
C TRP A 421 17.05 -18.70 1.07
N LEU A 422 15.93 -19.36 1.42
CA LEU A 422 15.05 -20.12 0.53
C LEU A 422 14.13 -19.26 -0.34
N THR A 423 13.76 -18.07 0.11
CA THR A 423 12.81 -17.19 -0.62
C THR A 423 13.42 -16.52 -1.88
N GLN A 424 14.58 -16.96 -2.37
CA GLN A 424 15.13 -16.53 -3.67
C GLN A 424 15.25 -17.70 -4.66
N ASP A 425 15.02 -17.39 -5.95
CA ASP A 425 14.92 -18.37 -7.02
C ASP A 425 16.23 -19.09 -7.37
N HIS A 426 17.39 -18.45 -7.14
CA HIS A 426 18.68 -18.96 -7.61
C HIS A 426 19.15 -20.24 -6.91
N ARG A 427 18.53 -20.64 -5.79
CA ARG A 427 18.90 -21.85 -5.03
C ARG A 427 18.63 -23.12 -5.80
N TRP A 428 17.51 -23.13 -6.52
CA TRP A 428 17.05 -24.27 -7.28
C TRP A 428 16.92 -23.92 -8.75
N ALA A 429 17.81 -23.05 -9.25
CA ALA A 429 17.80 -22.60 -10.64
C ALA A 429 17.98 -23.76 -11.64
N ALA A 430 18.59 -24.87 -11.21
CA ALA A 430 18.76 -26.08 -12.00
C ALA A 430 17.56 -27.04 -11.93
N VAL A 431 16.51 -26.72 -11.17
CA VAL A 431 15.33 -27.57 -10.98
C VAL A 431 14.12 -26.88 -11.58
N ASP A 432 13.74 -27.27 -12.81
CA ASP A 432 12.63 -26.64 -13.52
C ASP A 432 11.28 -26.96 -12.87
N ASP A 433 11.10 -28.19 -12.39
CA ASP A 433 9.85 -28.62 -11.76
C ASP A 433 9.58 -27.89 -10.43
N VAL A 434 8.42 -27.24 -10.36
CA VAL A 434 7.93 -26.54 -9.18
C VAL A 434 7.68 -27.50 -8.01
N ARG A 435 7.23 -28.73 -8.27
CA ARG A 435 6.95 -29.71 -7.20
C ARG A 435 8.25 -30.21 -6.56
N ALA A 436 9.25 -30.55 -7.37
CA ALA A 436 10.58 -30.90 -6.88
C ALA A 436 11.19 -29.78 -6.03
N ARG A 437 11.12 -28.51 -6.48
CA ARG A 437 11.60 -27.35 -5.70
C ARG A 437 10.92 -27.22 -4.34
N ARG A 438 9.59 -27.41 -4.28
CA ARG A 438 8.85 -27.40 -3.01
C ARG A 438 9.26 -28.54 -2.09
N GLY A 439 9.51 -29.72 -2.65
CA GLY A 439 10.00 -30.87 -1.88
C GLY A 439 11.36 -30.60 -1.24
N LEU A 440 12.28 -29.97 -1.99
CA LEU A 440 13.60 -29.58 -1.49
C LEU A 440 13.52 -28.49 -0.41
N ASP A 441 12.68 -27.47 -0.60
CA ASP A 441 12.44 -26.47 0.44
C ASP A 441 11.87 -27.10 1.71
N ALA A 442 10.89 -28.00 1.56
CA ALA A 442 10.25 -28.71 2.67
C ALA A 442 11.26 -29.56 3.43
N ALA A 443 12.08 -30.34 2.72
CA ALA A 443 13.10 -31.19 3.32
C ALA A 443 14.12 -30.37 4.11
N LEU A 444 14.64 -29.28 3.51
CA LEU A 444 15.63 -28.44 4.18
C LEU A 444 15.06 -27.72 5.40
N PHE A 445 13.85 -27.17 5.28
CA PHE A 445 13.18 -26.48 6.38
C PHE A 445 12.81 -27.43 7.51
N GLY A 446 12.29 -28.60 7.17
CA GLY A 446 12.00 -29.67 8.11
C GLY A 446 13.24 -30.13 8.86
N ALA A 447 14.35 -30.39 8.14
CA ALA A 447 15.62 -30.79 8.76
C ALA A 447 16.18 -29.71 9.69
N ALA A 448 16.09 -28.43 9.29
CA ALA A 448 16.50 -27.31 10.13
C ALA A 448 15.67 -27.22 11.42
N TRP A 449 14.35 -27.39 11.32
CA TRP A 449 13.47 -27.37 12.48
C TRP A 449 13.64 -28.60 13.38
N LEU A 450 13.88 -29.77 12.80
CA LEU A 450 14.26 -30.99 13.52
C LEU A 450 15.53 -30.74 14.35
N LEU A 451 16.59 -30.26 13.71
CA LEU A 451 17.86 -29.94 14.37
C LEU A 451 17.64 -28.91 15.47
N SER A 452 16.87 -27.86 15.20
CA SER A 452 16.57 -26.84 16.19
C SER A 452 15.77 -27.38 17.38
N ALA A 453 14.83 -28.30 17.14
CA ALA A 453 14.05 -28.93 18.21
C ALA A 453 14.95 -29.84 19.06
N VAL A 454 15.83 -30.62 18.43
CA VAL A 454 16.83 -31.46 19.10
C VAL A 454 17.75 -30.61 19.98
N VAL A 455 18.31 -29.52 19.44
CA VAL A 455 19.19 -28.61 20.19
C VAL A 455 18.43 -27.95 21.34
N SER A 456 17.22 -27.45 21.09
CA SER A 456 16.39 -26.81 22.11
C SER A 456 16.07 -27.76 23.26
N ARG A 457 15.77 -29.02 22.94
CA ARG A 457 15.48 -30.06 23.93
C ARG A 457 16.73 -30.55 24.65
N GLY A 458 17.87 -30.61 23.96
CA GLY A 458 19.16 -30.92 24.56
C GLY A 458 19.59 -29.90 25.62
N PHE A 459 19.26 -28.61 25.43
CA PHE A 459 19.49 -27.58 26.44
C PHE A 459 18.56 -27.67 27.65
N THR A 460 17.40 -28.34 27.53
CA THR A 460 16.42 -28.46 28.62
C THR A 460 16.44 -29.81 29.33
N ALA A 461 17.11 -30.81 28.76
CA ALA A 461 17.15 -32.16 29.32
C ALA A 461 18.34 -32.26 30.28
N ASP A 462 18.07 -32.58 31.54
CA ASP A 462 19.12 -32.77 32.55
C ASP A 462 19.76 -34.16 32.39
N THR A 463 19.06 -35.10 31.75
CA THR A 463 19.55 -36.46 31.47
C THR A 463 19.22 -36.92 30.05
N LEU A 464 20.01 -37.88 29.55
CA LEU A 464 19.71 -38.55 28.27
C LEU A 464 18.37 -39.29 28.30
N ALA A 465 17.96 -39.82 29.46
CA ALA A 465 16.68 -40.52 29.59
C ALA A 465 15.47 -39.59 29.38
N GLU A 466 15.54 -38.35 29.87
CA GLU A 466 14.51 -37.32 29.63
C GLU A 466 14.44 -36.89 28.16
N PHE A 467 15.59 -36.87 27.48
CA PHE A 467 15.62 -36.58 26.05
C PHE A 467 14.89 -37.64 25.22
N TRP A 468 15.04 -38.92 25.58
CA TRP A 468 14.40 -40.04 24.89
C TRP A 468 12.94 -40.28 25.29
N ASN A 469 12.35 -39.42 26.13
CA ASN A 469 10.93 -39.48 26.45
C ASN A 469 10.06 -39.28 25.19
N TRP A 470 8.99 -40.06 25.07
CA TRP A 470 7.99 -39.94 24.01
C TRP A 470 7.52 -38.49 23.79
N ARG A 471 7.31 -37.71 24.86
CA ARG A 471 6.90 -36.30 24.74
C ARG A 471 7.93 -35.45 23.99
N THR A 472 9.22 -35.69 24.24
CA THR A 472 10.33 -35.00 23.57
C THR A 472 10.42 -35.42 22.11
N LEU A 473 10.33 -36.72 21.84
CA LEU A 473 10.34 -37.28 20.48
C LEU A 473 9.13 -36.78 19.66
N ALA A 474 7.94 -36.74 20.24
CA ALA A 474 6.74 -36.22 19.60
C ALA A 474 6.88 -34.72 19.29
N ALA A 475 7.50 -33.93 20.17
CA ALA A 475 7.76 -32.51 19.91
C ALA A 475 8.79 -32.29 18.79
N VAL A 476 9.84 -33.10 18.75
CA VAL A 476 10.84 -33.08 17.68
C VAL A 476 10.21 -33.49 16.34
N GLY A 477 9.39 -34.54 16.32
CA GLY A 477 8.63 -34.98 15.15
C GLY A 477 7.62 -33.94 14.66
N ALA A 478 6.89 -33.30 15.57
CA ALA A 478 5.98 -32.20 15.24
C ALA A 478 6.73 -31.00 14.63
N GLY A 479 7.92 -30.68 15.16
CA GLY A 479 8.81 -29.66 14.59
C GLY A 479 9.22 -29.96 13.14
N LEU A 480 9.58 -31.21 12.85
CA LEU A 480 9.90 -31.66 11.49
C LEU A 480 8.72 -31.48 10.52
N VAL A 481 7.53 -31.96 10.91
CA VAL A 481 6.33 -31.91 10.06
C VAL A 481 5.89 -30.46 9.82
N LEU A 482 5.85 -29.65 10.88
CA LEU A 482 5.45 -28.24 10.78
C LEU A 482 6.47 -27.44 9.97
N GLY A 483 7.76 -27.68 10.21
CA GLY A 483 8.85 -27.07 9.44
C GLY A 483 8.77 -27.44 7.96
N ALA A 484 8.58 -28.72 7.62
CA ALA A 484 8.45 -29.16 6.24
C ALA A 484 7.24 -28.53 5.54
N ALA A 485 6.09 -28.45 6.22
CA ALA A 485 4.89 -27.82 5.69
C ALA A 485 5.09 -26.31 5.45
N MET A 486 5.76 -25.60 6.37
CA MET A 486 6.13 -24.19 6.18
C MET A 486 7.11 -24.01 5.01
N GLY A 487 8.14 -24.88 4.92
CA GLY A 487 9.11 -24.90 3.83
C GLY A 487 8.49 -25.14 2.46
N ALA A 488 7.47 -26.00 2.36
CA ALA A 488 6.79 -26.27 1.10
C ALA A 488 5.97 -25.08 0.57
N VAL A 489 5.44 -24.25 1.48
CA VAL A 489 4.44 -23.22 1.15
C VAL A 489 5.05 -21.82 1.08
N ILE A 490 5.82 -21.41 2.08
CA ILE A 490 6.22 -20.00 2.26
C ILE A 490 7.21 -19.53 1.19
N PRO A 491 8.33 -20.22 0.91
CA PRO A 491 9.30 -19.76 -0.07
C PRO A 491 8.74 -19.67 -1.48
N GLU A 492 7.94 -20.66 -1.89
CA GLU A 492 7.25 -20.67 -3.18
C GLU A 492 6.29 -19.48 -3.34
N LEU A 493 5.44 -19.21 -2.34
CA LEU A 493 4.51 -18.09 -2.41
C LEU A 493 5.23 -16.73 -2.45
N ALA A 494 6.39 -16.64 -1.79
CA ALA A 494 7.25 -15.45 -1.87
C ALA A 494 7.92 -15.30 -3.24
N ARG A 495 8.28 -16.42 -3.90
CA ARG A 495 8.94 -16.46 -5.22
C ARG A 495 8.01 -16.09 -6.38
N ARG A 496 6.75 -16.55 -6.36
CA ARG A 496 5.74 -16.31 -7.41
C ARG A 496 5.46 -14.84 -7.77
N ARG A 497 5.97 -13.86 -7.03
CA ARG A 497 5.83 -12.42 -7.36
C ARG A 497 6.93 -11.91 -8.29
N ARG A 498 8.03 -12.65 -8.45
CA ARG A 498 9.26 -12.17 -9.13
C ARG A 498 9.40 -12.59 -10.58
N THR A 499 8.60 -13.53 -11.06
CA THR A 499 8.39 -13.68 -12.49
C THR A 499 7.47 -12.54 -12.92
N PRO A 500 7.98 -11.43 -13.50
CA PRO A 500 7.07 -10.65 -14.33
C PRO A 500 6.49 -11.67 -15.30
N ALA A 501 5.16 -11.73 -15.40
CA ALA A 501 4.58 -12.09 -16.68
C ALA A 501 5.30 -11.16 -17.64
N ALA A 502 6.27 -11.69 -18.38
CA ALA A 502 6.71 -11.02 -19.57
C ALA A 502 5.39 -10.68 -20.25
N CYS A 503 5.22 -9.42 -20.66
CA CYS A 503 4.51 -9.22 -21.90
C CYS A 503 5.24 -10.16 -22.87
N GLU A 504 4.77 -11.41 -22.98
CA GLU A 504 4.82 -12.15 -24.22
C GLU A 504 4.39 -11.10 -25.21
N ALA A 505 5.39 -10.63 -25.95
CA ALA A 505 5.22 -9.63 -26.97
C ALA A 505 3.97 -10.06 -27.71
N ALA A 506 2.99 -9.13 -27.76
CA ALA A 506 1.86 -9.31 -28.65
C ALA A 506 2.44 -9.87 -29.95
N PRO A 507 1.97 -11.04 -30.44
CA PRO A 507 2.49 -11.58 -31.68
C PRO A 507 2.45 -10.42 -32.67
N ALA A 508 3.59 -10.16 -33.31
CA ALA A 508 3.73 -9.09 -34.27
C ALA A 508 2.68 -9.28 -35.37
N SER A 509 1.47 -8.77 -35.13
CA SER A 509 0.47 -8.55 -36.15
C SER A 509 1.12 -7.53 -37.05
N GLY A 510 1.51 -7.98 -38.25
CA GLY A 510 2.25 -7.23 -39.25
C GLY A 510 1.45 -6.07 -39.85
N GLU A 511 0.88 -5.21 -39.01
CA GLU A 511 0.57 -3.84 -39.40
C GLU A 511 1.84 -3.01 -39.21
N PRO A 512 2.32 -2.30 -40.25
CA PRO A 512 3.43 -1.38 -40.10
C PRO A 512 3.02 -0.35 -39.06
N ALA A 513 3.70 -0.39 -37.92
CA ALA A 513 3.60 0.61 -36.88
C ALA A 513 3.86 1.99 -37.52
N ALA A 514 2.78 2.73 -37.77
CA ALA A 514 2.88 4.17 -37.97
C ALA A 514 3.70 4.69 -36.81
N LEU A 515 4.85 5.30 -37.12
CA LEU A 515 5.78 5.90 -36.19
C LEU A 515 5.02 6.82 -35.23
N ASN A 516 4.59 6.28 -34.09
CA ASN A 516 4.26 7.11 -32.95
C ASN A 516 5.58 7.76 -32.56
N PRO A 517 5.72 9.10 -32.68
CA PRO A 517 6.94 9.75 -32.26
C PRO A 517 7.19 9.40 -30.79
N PRO A 518 8.46 9.19 -30.38
CA PRO A 518 8.77 8.92 -28.99
C PRO A 518 8.15 10.04 -28.15
N ALA A 519 7.33 9.65 -27.18
CA ALA A 519 6.79 10.59 -26.21
C ALA A 519 7.95 11.45 -25.69
N PRO A 520 7.86 12.79 -25.73
CA PRO A 520 8.96 13.64 -25.28
C PRO A 520 9.35 13.19 -23.88
N ARG A 521 10.67 12.98 -23.66
CA ARG A 521 11.23 12.78 -22.32
C ARG A 521 11.06 14.08 -21.56
N ILE A 522 9.86 14.29 -21.02
CA ILE A 522 9.56 15.41 -20.15
C ILE A 522 10.31 15.15 -18.85
N SER A 523 11.27 16.04 -18.59
CA SER A 523 12.05 16.12 -17.36
C SER A 523 11.15 15.92 -16.14
N ALA A 524 11.66 15.17 -15.16
CA ALA A 524 10.98 14.86 -13.92
C ALA A 524 10.71 16.15 -13.13
N TYR A 525 9.62 16.84 -13.46
CA TYR A 525 9.03 17.81 -12.56
C TYR A 525 8.53 17.04 -11.35
N GLU A 526 9.20 17.27 -10.22
CA GLU A 526 8.68 16.90 -8.92
C GLU A 526 7.23 17.37 -8.86
N LEU A 527 6.31 16.43 -8.63
CA LEU A 527 4.95 16.70 -8.17
C LEU A 527 5.04 17.33 -6.77
N THR A 528 5.58 18.53 -6.67
CA THR A 528 5.36 19.43 -5.54
C THR A 528 3.92 19.94 -5.69
N LEU A 529 2.98 19.11 -5.25
CA LEU A 529 1.72 19.61 -4.74
C LEU A 529 2.09 20.67 -3.71
N SER A 530 2.01 21.94 -4.10
CA SER A 530 2.23 23.06 -3.19
C SER A 530 1.41 22.79 -1.92
N ASP A 531 2.02 22.91 -0.74
CA ASP A 531 1.37 22.69 0.56
C ASP A 531 0.04 23.47 0.70
N ARG A 532 -0.18 24.49 -0.14
CA ARG A 532 -1.44 25.23 -0.27
C ARG A 532 -2.63 24.40 -0.80
N VAL A 533 -2.42 23.33 -1.56
CA VAL A 533 -3.52 22.45 -2.06
C VAL A 533 -4.05 21.52 -0.95
N LEU A 534 -3.25 21.30 0.11
CA LEU A 534 -3.63 20.48 1.27
C LEU A 534 -4.20 21.30 2.45
N ALA A 535 -4.21 22.64 2.35
CA ALA A 535 -4.86 23.49 3.34
C ALA A 535 -6.40 23.44 3.16
N PRO A 536 -7.18 23.29 4.25
CA PRO A 536 -8.62 23.44 4.16
C PRO A 536 -8.96 24.83 3.61
N VAL A 537 -9.92 24.88 2.68
CA VAL A 537 -10.52 26.14 2.21
C VAL A 537 -10.96 26.91 3.46
N PRO A 538 -10.51 28.15 3.69
CA PRO A 538 -10.99 28.93 4.82
C PRO A 538 -12.52 29.02 4.73
N ALA A 539 -13.21 28.73 5.83
CA ALA A 539 -14.65 28.92 5.92
C ALA A 539 -14.99 30.34 5.43
N PRO A 540 -16.12 30.52 4.71
CA PRO A 540 -16.51 31.85 4.23
C PRO A 540 -16.50 32.81 5.41
N GLN A 541 -15.60 33.80 5.35
CA GLN A 541 -15.63 34.90 6.30
C GLN A 541 -17.00 35.56 6.14
N GLU A 542 -17.79 35.54 7.22
CA GLU A 542 -19.02 36.30 7.31
C GLU A 542 -18.74 37.72 6.83
N ALA A 543 -19.48 38.13 5.79
CA ALA A 543 -19.42 39.47 5.25
C ALA A 543 -19.68 40.45 6.39
N LYS A 544 -18.63 41.15 6.84
CA LYS A 544 -18.80 42.32 7.70
C LYS A 544 -19.64 43.32 6.93
N ALA A 545 -20.88 43.50 7.39
CA ALA A 545 -21.77 44.55 6.94
C ALA A 545 -21.02 45.89 7.04
N SER A 546 -20.77 46.48 5.89
CA SER A 546 -20.25 47.83 5.73
C SER A 546 -21.34 48.82 6.17
N ALA A 547 -21.30 49.24 7.44
CA ALA A 547 -21.98 50.44 7.89
C ALA A 547 -21.14 51.66 7.50
N LEU A 548 -21.36 52.17 6.29
CA LEU A 548 -20.90 53.50 5.87
C LEU A 548 -22.02 54.17 5.07
N VAL A 549 -23.05 54.57 5.81
CA VAL A 549 -23.90 55.71 5.51
C VAL A 549 -23.77 56.65 6.70
N ARG A 550 -22.93 57.67 6.54
CA ARG A 550 -23.07 59.03 7.08
C ARG A 550 -21.96 59.91 6.55
#